data_AF-A0A377J0M0-F1
#
_entry.id   AF-A0A377J0M0-F1
#
_cell.length_a   1.000
_cell.length_b   1.000
_cell.length_c   1.000
_cell.angle_alpha   90.00
_cell.angle_beta   90.00
_cell.angle_gamma   90.00
#
_symmetry.space_group_name_H-M   'P 1'
#
loop_
_entity.id
_entity.type
_entity.pdbx_description
1 polymer ?
#
loop_
_entity_poly.entity_id
_entity_poly.type
_entity_poly.pdbx_seq_one_letter_code
_entity_poly.pdbx_strand_id
1 'polypeptide(L)'
;MNLPLIAVLLTIIVAVIGFYPLLGKGKKKAQTQRDELNKALYFSRLKEIDEDDAQGLVENATTLKSELQKTLLEDIPQSQAPAVIEDKRYGKLWFIAGLLSLFIIGGLAYFPVGAWQAESMMDKTYQKLPYFLERMKEEDTKPMTEAEMEQFAVALRMDLQKDPKNAKNWWLLGQLGMNLGNGRLAYDSYQQAAKREPENLQYKLSYAKVLMYSEDPTDKAQGSDLLREVIRQDHTNFDALSLLAFRYFETEDYKMAAVTWAMMLRLIPADDERVPLIEKSIRAARDALALQEEEKARSITPEKAQQ
;
A
#
# COMPACT_ATOMS: atom_id res chain seq x y z
N MET A 1 18.32 1.56 -3.00
CA MET A 1 18.26 0.57 -4.10
C MET A 1 17.75 1.29 -5.34
N ASN A 2 18.52 1.36 -6.42
CA ASN A 2 18.33 2.33 -7.50
C ASN A 2 17.23 1.89 -8.50
N LEU A 3 16.00 1.78 -8.00
CA LEU A 3 14.76 1.56 -8.75
C LEU A 3 14.66 2.34 -10.08
N PRO A 4 15.00 3.64 -10.16
CA PRO A 4 14.93 4.37 -11.44
C PRO A 4 15.91 3.83 -12.49
N LEU A 5 17.07 3.32 -12.07
CA LEU A 5 18.08 2.78 -12.96
C LEU A 5 17.64 1.44 -13.56
N ILE A 6 16.94 0.62 -12.78
CA ILE A 6 16.34 -0.65 -13.21
C ILE A 6 15.20 -0.39 -14.20
N ALA A 7 14.36 0.61 -13.92
CA ALA A 7 13.26 0.99 -14.81
C ALA A 7 13.78 1.45 -16.19
N VAL A 8 14.79 2.32 -16.22
CA VAL A 8 15.44 2.76 -17.47
C VAL A 8 16.03 1.57 -18.23
N LEU A 9 16.71 0.65 -17.54
CA LEU A 9 17.33 -0.53 -18.16
C LEU A 9 16.30 -1.46 -18.82
N LEU A 10 15.19 -1.75 -18.13
CA LEU A 10 14.09 -2.56 -18.67
C LEU A 10 13.45 -1.91 -19.90
N THR A 11 13.29 -0.59 -19.87
CA THR A 11 12.69 0.17 -20.97
C THR A 11 13.54 0.08 -22.24
N ILE A 12 14.87 0.15 -22.09
CA ILE A 12 15.83 -0.01 -23.20
C ILE A 12 15.78 -1.44 -23.75
N ILE A 13 15.72 -2.45 -22.89
CA ILE A 13 15.67 -3.87 -23.32
C ILE A 13 14.42 -4.14 -24.16
N VAL A 14 13.25 -3.67 -23.72
CA VAL A 14 11.98 -3.84 -24.45
C VAL A 14 12.03 -3.12 -25.80
N ALA A 15 12.62 -1.91 -25.85
CA ALA A 15 12.77 -1.17 -27.11
C ALA A 15 13.70 -1.89 -28.09
N VAL A 16 14.82 -2.45 -27.62
CA VAL A 16 15.74 -3.22 -28.48
C VAL A 16 15.05 -4.45 -29.03
N ILE A 17 14.37 -5.24 -28.20
CA ILE A 17 13.68 -6.48 -28.63
C ILE A 17 12.52 -6.17 -29.59
N GLY A 18 11.67 -5.20 -29.25
CA GLY A 18 10.46 -4.88 -30.00
C GLY A 18 10.72 -4.27 -31.37
N PHE A 19 11.81 -3.49 -31.52
CA PHE A 19 12.10 -2.77 -32.76
C PHE A 19 13.29 -3.33 -33.56
N TYR A 20 13.99 -4.37 -33.06
CA TYR A 20 15.02 -5.12 -33.82
C TYR A 20 14.56 -5.61 -35.21
N PRO A 21 13.32 -6.11 -35.41
CA PRO A 21 12.89 -6.65 -36.70
C PRO A 21 12.86 -5.62 -37.84
N LEU A 22 12.73 -4.33 -37.50
CA LEU A 22 12.67 -3.22 -38.47
C LEU A 22 14.03 -2.87 -39.09
N LEU A 23 15.12 -3.47 -38.59
CA LEU A 23 16.49 -3.27 -39.10
C LEU A 23 16.89 -4.33 -40.14
N GLY A 24 16.07 -5.36 -40.38
CA GLY A 24 16.39 -6.46 -41.30
C GLY A 24 16.12 -6.15 -42.79
N LYS A 25 17.16 -6.25 -43.63
CA LYS A 25 17.08 -6.14 -45.10
C LYS A 25 16.62 -7.46 -45.75
N GLY A 26 15.36 -7.86 -45.55
CA GLY A 26 14.86 -9.19 -45.95
C GLY A 26 14.53 -9.40 -47.43
N LYS A 27 14.46 -8.36 -48.28
CA LYS A 27 13.85 -8.51 -49.63
C LYS A 27 14.83 -8.65 -50.81
N LYS A 28 16.07 -8.13 -50.72
CA LYS A 28 17.01 -8.15 -51.87
C LYS A 28 17.67 -9.51 -52.10
N LYS A 29 17.83 -10.35 -51.07
CA LYS A 29 18.56 -11.63 -51.17
C LYS A 29 17.76 -12.73 -51.90
N ALA A 30 16.43 -12.71 -51.80
CA ALA A 30 15.56 -13.72 -52.41
C ALA A 30 15.44 -13.57 -53.95
N GLN A 31 15.52 -12.35 -54.48
CA GLN A 31 15.45 -12.11 -55.92
C GLN A 31 16.74 -12.54 -56.63
N THR A 32 17.91 -12.14 -56.10
CA THR A 32 19.21 -12.47 -56.68
C THR A 32 19.48 -13.98 -56.71
N GLN A 33 19.05 -14.71 -55.67
CA GLN A 33 19.18 -16.17 -55.62
C GLN A 33 18.31 -16.90 -56.66
N ARG A 34 17.14 -16.35 -57.01
CA ARG A 34 16.26 -16.91 -58.04
C ARG A 34 16.83 -16.71 -59.44
N ASP A 35 17.33 -15.51 -59.73
CA ASP A 35 17.91 -15.18 -61.03
C ASP A 35 19.20 -15.96 -61.31
N GLU A 36 20.03 -16.21 -60.29
CA GLU A 36 21.21 -17.07 -60.41
C GLU A 36 20.84 -18.54 -60.64
N LEU A 37 19.81 -19.04 -59.96
CA LEU A 37 19.35 -20.43 -60.13
C LEU A 37 18.78 -20.67 -61.54
N ASN A 38 18.00 -19.73 -62.06
CA ASN A 38 17.42 -19.84 -63.41
C ASN A 38 18.50 -19.87 -64.50
N LYS A 39 19.57 -19.08 -64.35
CA LYS A 39 20.73 -19.11 -65.24
C LYS A 39 21.46 -20.46 -65.19
N ALA A 40 21.69 -20.98 -63.97
CA ALA A 40 22.37 -22.26 -63.80
C ALA A 40 21.58 -23.41 -64.47
N LEU A 41 20.25 -23.41 -64.30
CA LEU A 41 19.38 -24.42 -64.91
C LEU A 41 19.41 -24.36 -66.45
N TYR A 42 19.40 -23.16 -67.02
CA TYR A 42 19.50 -22.95 -68.48
C TYR A 42 20.78 -23.55 -69.05
N PHE A 43 21.94 -23.21 -68.47
CA PHE A 43 23.22 -23.73 -68.97
C PHE A 43 23.35 -25.25 -68.80
N SER A 44 22.76 -25.82 -67.74
CA SER A 44 22.70 -27.26 -67.56
C SER A 44 21.91 -27.95 -68.68
N ARG A 45 20.72 -27.42 -69.02
CA ARG A 45 19.88 -27.96 -70.10
C ARG A 45 20.48 -27.78 -71.49
N LEU A 46 21.18 -26.67 -71.71
CA LEU A 46 21.87 -26.43 -72.97
C LEU A 46 22.97 -27.49 -73.20
N LYS A 47 23.74 -27.80 -72.15
CA LYS A 47 24.80 -28.80 -72.21
C LYS A 47 24.26 -30.22 -72.44
N GLU A 48 23.13 -30.55 -71.81
CA GLU A 48 22.44 -31.83 -72.02
C GLU A 48 22.00 -32.00 -73.49
N ILE A 49 21.42 -30.95 -74.08
CA ILE A 49 21.03 -30.96 -75.50
C ILE A 49 22.26 -31.10 -76.42
N ASP A 50 23.39 -30.45 -76.09
CA ASP A 50 24.64 -30.59 -76.85
C ASP A 50 25.21 -32.02 -76.78
N GLU A 51 25.15 -32.65 -75.61
CA GLU A 51 25.61 -34.03 -75.41
C GLU A 51 24.71 -35.04 -76.15
N ASP A 52 23.39 -34.83 -76.14
CA ASP A 52 22.43 -35.70 -76.81
C ASP A 52 22.47 -35.54 -78.34
N ASP A 53 22.72 -34.33 -78.85
CA ASP A 53 22.94 -34.04 -80.28
C ASP A 53 24.22 -34.74 -80.78
N ALA A 54 25.31 -34.68 -80.01
CA ALA A 54 26.56 -35.37 -80.32
C ALA A 54 26.41 -36.91 -80.33
N GLN A 55 25.46 -37.45 -79.56
CA GLN A 55 25.13 -38.88 -79.54
C GLN A 55 24.10 -39.27 -80.61
N GLY A 56 23.60 -38.31 -81.40
CA GLY A 56 22.58 -38.54 -82.43
C GLY A 56 21.20 -38.89 -81.86
N LEU A 57 20.94 -38.58 -80.59
CA LEU A 57 19.69 -38.86 -79.89
C LEU A 57 18.63 -37.77 -80.15
N VAL A 58 19.04 -36.63 -80.73
CA VAL A 58 18.18 -35.47 -80.98
C VAL A 58 18.16 -35.16 -82.47
N GLU A 59 16.97 -35.16 -83.07
CA GLU A 59 16.83 -34.91 -84.52
C GLU A 59 16.94 -33.42 -84.88
N ASN A 60 16.59 -32.51 -83.96
CA ASN A 60 16.53 -31.07 -84.22
C ASN A 60 17.04 -30.24 -83.02
N ALA A 61 18.33 -30.36 -82.70
CA ALA A 61 18.92 -29.65 -81.57
C ALA A 61 18.84 -28.11 -81.70
N THR A 62 18.85 -27.58 -82.92
CA THR A 62 18.72 -26.15 -83.20
C THR A 62 17.36 -25.58 -82.81
N THR A 63 16.26 -26.32 -83.02
CA THR A 63 14.92 -25.87 -82.60
C THR A 63 14.75 -25.96 -81.09
N LEU A 64 15.25 -27.02 -80.46
CA LEU A 64 15.23 -27.19 -79.00
C LEU A 64 15.98 -26.08 -78.27
N LYS A 65 17.16 -25.68 -78.78
CA LYS A 65 17.91 -24.54 -78.22
C LYS A 65 17.16 -23.22 -78.36
N SER A 66 16.49 -23.01 -79.50
CA SER A 66 15.66 -21.83 -79.76
C SER A 66 14.45 -21.76 -78.83
N GLU A 67 13.76 -22.88 -78.63
CA GLU A 67 12.65 -22.97 -77.68
C GLU A 67 13.11 -22.74 -76.24
N LEU A 68 14.23 -23.34 -75.82
CA LEU A 68 14.81 -23.11 -74.51
C LEU A 68 15.17 -21.64 -74.28
N GLN A 69 15.72 -20.96 -75.29
CA GLN A 69 16.01 -19.54 -75.23
C GLN A 69 14.73 -18.70 -75.11
N LYS A 70 13.67 -19.09 -75.82
CA LYS A 70 12.37 -18.42 -75.76
C LYS A 70 11.71 -18.59 -74.39
N THR A 71 11.73 -19.80 -73.84
CA THR A 71 11.24 -20.08 -72.48
C THR A 71 12.03 -19.29 -71.44
N LEU A 72 13.36 -19.21 -71.56
CA LEU A 72 14.16 -18.37 -70.67
C LEU A 72 13.75 -16.89 -70.77
N LEU A 73 13.49 -16.38 -71.98
CA LEU A 73 13.05 -15.00 -72.18
C LEU A 73 11.66 -14.72 -71.58
N GLU A 74 10.77 -15.70 -71.64
CA GLU A 74 9.41 -15.62 -71.09
C GLU A 74 9.39 -15.77 -69.55
N ASP A 75 10.31 -16.57 -68.99
CA ASP A 75 10.40 -16.88 -67.55
C ASP A 75 11.32 -15.92 -66.78
N ILE A 76 11.98 -14.98 -67.48
CA ILE A 76 12.54 -13.78 -66.86
C ILE A 76 11.35 -12.84 -66.62
N PRO A 77 10.94 -12.60 -65.37
CA PRO A 77 9.86 -11.65 -65.10
C PRO A 77 10.27 -10.33 -65.75
N GLN A 78 9.42 -9.80 -66.65
CA GLN A 78 9.64 -8.49 -67.26
C GLN A 78 10.04 -7.56 -66.13
N SER A 79 11.30 -7.12 -66.16
CA SER A 79 11.78 -6.13 -65.23
C SER A 79 10.91 -4.90 -65.47
N GLN A 80 9.87 -4.73 -64.67
CA GLN A 80 9.35 -3.41 -64.37
C GLN A 80 10.62 -2.65 -64.01
N ALA A 81 11.03 -1.73 -64.90
CA ALA A 81 12.22 -0.92 -64.74
C ALA A 81 12.31 -0.56 -63.26
N PRO A 82 13.44 -0.80 -62.58
CA PRO A 82 13.50 -0.71 -61.13
C PRO A 82 12.88 0.63 -60.78
N ALA A 83 11.67 0.60 -60.21
CA ALA A 83 11.12 1.79 -59.63
C ALA A 83 12.25 2.24 -58.72
N VAL A 84 12.78 3.44 -58.97
CA VAL A 84 13.66 4.12 -58.03
C VAL A 84 12.76 4.42 -56.84
N ILE A 85 12.40 3.37 -56.11
CA ILE A 85 11.95 3.46 -54.75
C ILE A 85 13.23 3.89 -54.08
N GLU A 86 13.40 5.21 -53.97
CA GLU A 86 14.33 5.79 -53.02
C GLU A 86 14.23 4.92 -51.78
N ASP A 87 15.33 4.26 -51.44
CA ASP A 87 15.49 3.42 -50.26
C ASP A 87 15.44 4.37 -49.06
N LYS A 88 14.30 5.06 -48.87
CA LYS A 88 14.09 6.00 -47.80
C LYS A 88 14.11 5.14 -46.57
N ARG A 89 15.19 5.31 -45.81
CA ARG A 89 15.50 4.72 -44.51
C ARG A 89 14.47 5.13 -43.44
N TYR A 90 13.18 5.04 -43.75
CA TYR A 90 12.10 5.27 -42.82
C TYR A 90 12.19 4.30 -41.64
N GLY A 91 12.70 3.07 -41.83
CA GLY A 91 12.92 2.14 -40.71
C GLY A 91 13.81 2.72 -39.59
N LYS A 92 14.86 3.48 -39.93
CA LYS A 92 15.69 4.17 -38.93
C LYS A 92 14.97 5.35 -38.28
N LEU A 93 14.20 6.11 -39.06
CA LEU A 93 13.42 7.25 -38.54
C LEU A 93 12.28 6.79 -37.62
N TRP A 94 11.57 5.72 -37.97
CA TRP A 94 10.53 5.09 -37.14
C TRP A 94 11.10 4.45 -35.89
N PHE A 95 12.29 3.85 -35.95
CA PHE A 95 13.00 3.34 -34.77
C PHE A 95 13.36 4.48 -33.81
N ILE A 96 13.96 5.56 -34.33
CA ILE A 96 14.33 6.73 -33.52
C ILE A 96 13.07 7.40 -32.94
N ALA A 97 12.01 7.58 -33.73
CA ALA A 97 10.76 8.15 -33.28
C ALA A 97 10.07 7.28 -32.21
N GLY A 98 10.07 5.96 -32.37
CA GLY A 98 9.55 5.02 -31.39
C GLY A 98 10.31 5.06 -30.07
N LEU A 99 11.64 5.05 -30.13
CA LEU A 99 12.49 5.14 -28.94
C LEU A 99 12.33 6.49 -28.21
N LEU A 100 12.24 7.59 -28.98
CA LEU A 100 12.03 8.92 -28.44
C LEU A 100 10.64 9.05 -27.78
N SER A 101 9.60 8.50 -28.41
CA SER A 101 8.24 8.47 -27.86
C SER A 101 8.19 7.65 -26.57
N LEU A 102 8.84 6.50 -26.51
CA LEU A 102 8.94 5.68 -25.30
C LEU A 102 9.65 6.40 -24.17
N PHE A 103 10.72 7.13 -24.48
CA PHE A 103 11.45 7.95 -23.50
C PHE A 103 10.60 9.13 -22.99
N ILE A 104 9.85 9.78 -23.88
CA ILE A 104 8.92 10.87 -23.52
C ILE A 104 7.79 10.34 -22.64
N ILE A 105 7.16 9.23 -23.02
CA ILE A 105 6.07 8.61 -22.24
C ILE A 105 6.59 8.13 -20.89
N GLY A 106 7.75 7.49 -20.84
CA GLY A 106 8.39 7.06 -19.59
C GLY A 106 8.75 8.25 -18.68
N GLY A 107 9.29 9.32 -19.25
CA GLY A 107 9.57 10.57 -18.53
C GLY A 107 8.30 11.23 -18.00
N LEU A 108 7.29 11.42 -18.86
CA LEU A 108 6.00 12.01 -18.50
C LEU A 108 5.22 11.16 -17.51
N ALA A 109 5.38 9.84 -17.48
CA ALA A 109 4.79 8.97 -16.46
C ALA A 109 5.54 9.06 -15.11
N TYR A 110 6.84 9.35 -15.11
CA TYR A 110 7.63 9.48 -13.89
C TYR A 110 7.38 10.80 -13.14
N PHE A 111 7.18 11.90 -13.86
CA PHE A 111 6.92 13.23 -13.26
C PHE A 111 5.67 13.29 -12.35
N PRO A 112 4.49 12.74 -12.70
CA PRO A 112 3.31 12.76 -11.84
C PRO A 112 3.38 11.73 -10.70
N VAL A 113 4.25 10.72 -10.77
CA VAL A 113 4.40 9.70 -9.71
C VAL A 113 5.14 10.26 -8.49
N GLY A 114 5.79 11.43 -8.60
CA GLY A 114 6.18 12.21 -7.42
C GLY A 114 7.20 11.53 -6.51
N ALA A 115 7.87 10.45 -6.91
CA ALA A 115 8.80 9.70 -6.06
C ALA A 115 9.93 10.59 -5.50
N TRP A 116 10.40 11.55 -6.30
CA TRP A 116 11.39 12.55 -5.88
C TRP A 116 10.82 13.62 -4.92
N GLN A 117 9.54 13.96 -5.06
CA GLN A 117 8.83 14.86 -4.14
C GLN A 117 8.47 14.15 -2.83
N ALA A 118 8.10 12.87 -2.87
CA ALA A 118 7.80 12.07 -1.68
C ALA A 118 9.04 11.93 -0.78
N GLU A 119 10.21 11.63 -1.35
CA GLU A 119 11.45 11.48 -0.57
C GLU A 119 11.94 12.81 0.02
N SER A 120 11.84 13.91 -0.74
CA SER A 120 12.19 15.25 -0.22
C SER A 120 11.14 15.85 0.73
N MET A 121 9.87 15.46 0.64
CA MET A 121 8.81 15.83 1.60
C MET A 121 8.89 15.01 2.89
N MET A 122 9.32 13.75 2.82
CA MET A 122 9.52 12.90 3.99
C MET A 122 10.63 13.45 4.90
N ASP A 123 11.76 13.86 4.32
CA ASP A 123 12.87 14.39 5.12
C ASP A 123 12.51 15.76 5.74
N LYS A 124 11.79 16.61 5.00
CA LYS A 124 11.29 17.90 5.50
C LYS A 124 10.24 17.76 6.62
N THR A 125 9.37 16.75 6.55
CA THR A 125 8.33 16.54 7.57
C THR A 125 8.94 15.93 8.85
N TYR A 126 9.94 15.05 8.73
CA TYR A 126 10.67 14.52 9.90
C TYR A 126 11.44 15.64 10.62
N GLN A 127 12.08 16.55 9.86
CA GLN A 127 12.80 17.70 10.44
C GLN A 127 11.88 18.66 11.22
N LYS A 128 10.56 18.62 10.99
CA LYS A 128 9.57 19.40 11.74
C LYS A 128 9.10 18.74 13.04
N LEU A 129 9.52 17.51 13.35
CA LEU A 129 9.13 16.86 14.60
C LEU A 129 9.44 17.71 15.86
N PRO A 130 10.63 18.33 16.00
CA PRO A 130 10.91 19.21 17.14
C PRO A 130 9.97 20.42 17.20
N TYR A 131 9.60 20.98 16.05
CA TYR A 131 8.62 22.07 15.98
C TYR A 131 7.26 21.64 16.53
N PHE A 132 6.77 20.47 16.15
CA PHE A 132 5.49 19.96 16.65
C PHE A 132 5.53 19.61 18.13
N LEU A 133 6.64 19.04 18.61
CA LEU A 133 6.85 18.77 20.04
C LEU A 133 6.88 20.05 20.87
N GLU A 134 7.43 21.14 20.34
CA GLU A 134 7.37 22.45 21.01
C GLU A 134 5.94 23.01 20.98
N ARG A 135 5.27 22.91 19.82
CA ARG A 135 3.91 23.42 19.63
C ARG A 135 2.90 22.77 20.58
N MET A 136 3.07 21.48 20.89
CA MET A 136 2.27 20.74 21.86
C MET A 136 2.31 21.36 23.27
N LYS A 137 3.41 22.04 23.65
CA LYS A 137 3.48 22.72 24.95
C LYS A 137 2.57 23.94 25.03
N GLU A 138 2.18 24.51 23.88
CA GLU A 138 1.26 25.64 23.79
C GLU A 138 -0.21 25.19 23.57
N GLU A 139 -0.50 23.89 23.54
CA GLU A 139 -1.81 23.35 23.15
C GLU A 139 -2.97 23.93 23.97
N ASP A 140 -2.78 24.12 25.28
CA ASP A 140 -3.80 24.69 26.18
C ASP A 140 -4.19 26.13 25.84
N THR A 141 -3.27 26.90 25.24
CA THR A 141 -3.48 28.33 24.92
C THR A 141 -3.74 28.58 23.44
N LYS A 142 -3.24 27.68 22.59
CA LYS A 142 -3.36 27.74 21.13
C LYS A 142 -3.50 26.30 20.62
N PRO A 143 -4.71 25.75 20.48
CA PRO A 143 -4.88 24.39 20.00
C PRO A 143 -4.34 24.23 18.57
N MET A 144 -3.79 23.05 18.27
CA MET A 144 -3.38 22.69 16.92
C MET A 144 -4.62 22.48 16.04
N THR A 145 -4.52 22.92 14.78
CA THR A 145 -5.51 22.56 13.77
C THR A 145 -5.43 21.07 13.44
N GLU A 146 -6.53 20.51 12.92
CA GLU A 146 -6.57 19.11 12.47
C GLU A 146 -5.44 18.79 11.47
N ALA A 147 -5.21 19.68 10.49
CA ALA A 147 -4.13 19.55 9.52
C ALA A 147 -2.73 19.57 10.15
N GLU A 148 -2.51 20.34 11.23
CA GLU A 148 -1.25 20.32 11.98
C GLU A 148 -1.08 19.01 12.75
N MET A 149 -2.14 18.51 13.38
CA MET A 149 -2.14 17.21 14.08
C MET A 149 -1.86 16.06 13.13
N GLU A 150 -2.42 16.07 11.92
CA GLU A 150 -2.14 15.06 10.89
C GLU A 150 -0.66 15.09 10.46
N GLN A 151 -0.11 16.28 10.19
CA GLN A 151 1.32 16.42 9.86
C GLN A 151 2.22 15.95 10.99
N PHE A 152 1.83 16.24 12.23
CA PHE A 152 2.56 15.76 13.40
C PHE A 152 2.49 14.23 13.54
N ALA A 153 1.32 13.63 13.32
CA ALA A 153 1.16 12.19 13.33
C ALA A 153 2.02 11.51 12.23
N VAL A 154 2.16 12.14 11.07
CA VAL A 154 3.07 11.67 10.00
C VAL A 154 4.54 11.78 10.45
N ALA A 155 4.93 12.91 11.05
CA ALA A 155 6.28 13.10 11.58
C ALA A 155 6.65 12.04 12.64
N LEU A 156 5.74 11.77 13.59
CA LEU A 156 5.90 10.73 14.60
C LEU A 156 5.99 9.33 13.98
N ARG A 157 5.14 9.01 13.00
CA ARG A 157 5.21 7.71 12.31
C ARG A 157 6.55 7.49 11.62
N MET A 158 7.11 8.53 10.99
CA MET A 158 8.44 8.43 10.36
C MET A 158 9.56 8.28 11.40
N ASP A 159 9.46 8.98 12.53
CA ASP A 159 10.41 8.82 13.64
C ASP A 159 10.37 7.40 14.20
N LEU A 160 9.17 6.86 14.42
CA LEU A 160 8.96 5.50 14.92
C LEU A 160 9.39 4.40 13.94
N GLN A 161 9.49 4.70 12.64
CA GLN A 161 10.13 3.79 11.68
C GLN A 161 11.65 3.70 11.91
N LYS A 162 12.29 4.79 12.36
CA LYS A 162 13.73 4.84 12.67
C LYS A 162 14.01 4.34 14.08
N ASP A 163 13.20 4.74 15.05
CA ASP A 163 13.26 4.32 16.45
C ASP A 163 11.93 3.70 16.93
N PRO A 164 11.68 2.41 16.63
CA PRO A 164 10.45 1.74 17.03
C PRO A 164 10.35 1.45 18.53
N LYS A 165 11.42 1.71 19.30
CA LYS A 165 11.48 1.47 20.75
C LYS A 165 11.02 2.66 21.57
N ASN A 166 10.85 3.84 20.96
CA ASN A 166 10.44 5.05 21.64
C ASN A 166 8.96 4.97 22.10
N ALA A 167 8.75 4.54 23.34
CA ALA A 167 7.42 4.38 23.95
C ALA A 167 6.65 5.70 24.02
N LYS A 168 7.36 6.81 24.30
CA LYS A 168 6.76 8.15 24.37
C LYS A 168 6.16 8.56 23.03
N ASN A 169 6.87 8.37 21.93
CA ASN A 169 6.38 8.74 20.60
C ASN A 169 5.21 7.86 20.16
N TRP A 170 5.19 6.58 20.56
CA TRP A 170 4.00 5.74 20.40
C TRP A 170 2.81 6.28 21.20
N TRP A 171 3.02 6.70 22.44
CA TRP A 171 1.95 7.25 23.27
C TRP A 171 1.40 8.58 22.70
N LEU A 172 2.28 9.48 22.26
CA LEU A 172 1.91 10.74 21.60
C LEU A 172 1.12 10.50 20.30
N LEU A 173 1.55 9.53 19.49
CA LEU A 173 0.81 9.13 18.30
C LEU A 173 -0.59 8.62 18.66
N GLY A 174 -0.72 7.91 19.79
CA GLY A 174 -2.01 7.48 20.32
C GLY A 174 -2.92 8.65 20.71
N GLN A 175 -2.37 9.69 21.33
CA GLN A 175 -3.13 10.91 21.65
C GLN A 175 -3.63 11.62 20.39
N LEU A 176 -2.77 11.78 19.39
CA LEU A 176 -3.18 12.35 18.10
C LEU A 176 -4.27 11.50 17.46
N GLY A 177 -4.16 10.17 17.54
CA GLY A 177 -5.23 9.26 17.10
C GLY A 177 -6.57 9.56 17.77
N MET A 178 -6.58 9.77 19.09
CA MET A 178 -7.80 10.14 19.81
C MET A 178 -8.36 11.50 19.38
N ASN A 179 -7.50 12.52 19.25
CA ASN A 179 -7.92 13.88 18.87
C ASN A 179 -8.43 13.96 17.43
N LEU A 180 -7.88 13.14 16.54
CA LEU A 180 -8.30 13.02 15.14
C LEU A 180 -9.49 12.06 14.94
N GLY A 181 -10.08 11.52 16.02
CA GLY A 181 -11.16 10.55 15.93
C GLY A 181 -10.75 9.20 15.32
N ASN A 182 -9.46 8.94 15.17
CA ASN A 182 -8.92 7.68 14.65
C ASN A 182 -8.65 6.69 15.80
N GLY A 183 -9.72 6.04 16.26
CA GLY A 183 -9.66 5.08 17.37
C GLY A 183 -8.72 3.90 17.12
N ARG A 184 -8.58 3.44 15.86
CA ARG A 184 -7.66 2.34 15.52
C ARG A 184 -6.20 2.76 15.69
N LEU A 185 -5.83 3.94 15.20
CA LEU A 185 -4.49 4.49 15.40
C LEU A 185 -4.19 4.67 16.89
N ALA A 186 -5.16 5.16 17.66
CA ALA A 186 -5.03 5.30 19.10
C ALA A 186 -4.77 3.95 19.79
N TYR A 187 -5.58 2.94 19.48
CA TYR A 187 -5.45 1.59 20.02
C TYR A 187 -4.05 1.01 19.75
N ASP A 188 -3.65 0.97 18.47
CA ASP A 188 -2.40 0.35 18.07
C ASP A 188 -1.20 1.05 18.71
N SER A 189 -1.25 2.39 18.77
CA SER A 189 -0.15 3.20 19.29
C SER A 189 -0.03 3.11 20.81
N TYR A 190 -1.14 3.18 21.56
CA TYR A 190 -1.10 3.00 23.02
C TYR A 190 -0.71 1.57 23.41
N GLN A 191 -1.16 0.56 22.66
CA GLN A 191 -0.71 -0.81 22.87
C GLN A 191 0.81 -0.91 22.68
N GLN A 192 1.38 -0.29 21.64
CA GLN A 192 2.83 -0.26 21.50
C GLN A 192 3.49 0.43 22.70
N ALA A 193 3.04 1.63 23.09
CA ALA A 193 3.61 2.35 24.22
C ALA A 193 3.62 1.53 25.52
N ALA A 194 2.47 0.97 25.91
CA ALA A 194 2.32 0.15 27.11
C ALA A 194 3.17 -1.14 27.05
N LYS A 195 3.36 -1.72 25.87
CA LYS A 195 4.23 -2.89 25.69
C LYS A 195 5.72 -2.58 25.85
N ARG A 196 6.17 -1.37 25.49
CA ARG A 196 7.60 -0.98 25.62
C ARG A 196 7.95 -0.59 27.05
N GLU A 197 7.06 0.13 27.70
CA GLU A 197 7.22 0.56 29.10
C GLU A 197 6.05 0.06 29.95
N PRO A 198 6.05 -1.23 30.32
CA PRO A 198 4.96 -1.86 31.05
C PRO A 198 4.85 -1.39 32.50
N GLU A 199 5.77 -0.59 33.04
CA GLU A 199 5.63 -0.01 34.39
C GLU A 199 5.13 1.44 34.33
N ASN A 200 5.00 2.02 33.12
CA ASN A 200 4.54 3.39 32.96
C ASN A 200 3.01 3.45 33.09
N LEU A 201 2.54 3.92 34.25
CA LEU A 201 1.12 4.01 34.57
C LEU A 201 0.32 4.85 33.58
N GLN A 202 0.91 5.93 33.05
CA GLN A 202 0.26 6.78 32.06
C GLN A 202 -0.03 6.00 30.78
N TYR A 203 0.91 5.16 30.34
CA TYR A 203 0.75 4.39 29.10
C TYR A 203 -0.23 3.24 29.28
N LYS A 204 -0.20 2.56 30.44
CA LYS A 204 -1.23 1.57 30.81
C LYS A 204 -2.62 2.20 30.82
N LEU A 205 -2.78 3.33 31.49
CA LEU A 205 -4.07 4.01 31.60
C LEU A 205 -4.59 4.44 30.23
N SER A 206 -3.74 5.01 29.38
CA SER A 206 -4.15 5.40 28.03
C SER A 206 -4.58 4.19 27.17
N TYR A 207 -3.87 3.06 27.28
CA TYR A 207 -4.27 1.84 26.57
C TYR A 207 -5.59 1.27 27.13
N ALA A 208 -5.72 1.21 28.46
CA ALA A 208 -6.94 0.77 29.14
C ALA A 208 -8.15 1.61 28.73
N LYS A 209 -7.99 2.93 28.65
CA LYS A 209 -9.04 3.85 28.24
C LYS A 209 -9.55 3.55 26.83
N VAL A 210 -8.67 3.28 25.87
CA VAL A 210 -9.10 2.91 24.50
C VAL A 210 -9.78 1.55 24.47
N LEU A 211 -9.30 0.58 25.26
CA LEU A 211 -9.98 -0.71 25.42
C LEU A 211 -11.40 -0.57 25.98
N MET A 212 -11.63 0.38 26.90
CA MET A 212 -12.98 0.65 27.44
C MET A 212 -13.97 1.14 26.37
N TYR A 213 -13.50 1.81 25.33
CA TYR A 213 -14.35 2.28 24.22
C TYR A 213 -14.61 1.23 23.15
N SER A 214 -13.94 0.07 23.20
CA SER A 214 -14.18 -1.02 22.26
C SER A 214 -15.58 -1.61 22.45
N GLU A 215 -16.19 -2.11 21.37
CA GLU A 215 -17.45 -2.87 21.45
C GLU A 215 -17.21 -4.32 21.90
N ASP A 216 -15.97 -4.83 21.80
CA ASP A 216 -15.62 -6.19 22.18
C ASP A 216 -15.60 -6.33 23.72
N PRO A 217 -16.42 -7.22 24.31
CA PRO A 217 -16.39 -7.50 25.75
C PRO A 217 -15.01 -7.95 26.27
N THR A 218 -14.22 -8.61 25.42
CA THR A 218 -12.86 -9.09 25.74
C THR A 218 -11.90 -7.92 25.93
N ASP A 219 -11.94 -6.94 25.01
CA ASP A 219 -11.16 -5.72 25.14
C ASP A 219 -11.56 -4.98 26.42
N LYS A 220 -12.87 -4.87 26.70
CA LYS A 220 -13.33 -4.24 27.93
C LYS A 220 -12.88 -4.97 29.19
N ALA A 221 -12.84 -6.30 29.18
CA ALA A 221 -12.31 -7.08 30.29
C ALA A 221 -10.81 -6.80 30.50
N GLN A 222 -10.01 -6.84 29.43
CA GLN A 222 -8.59 -6.54 29.48
C GLN A 222 -8.32 -5.11 29.97
N GLY A 223 -9.08 -4.13 29.49
CA GLY A 223 -8.94 -2.75 29.96
C GLY A 223 -9.26 -2.64 31.46
N SER A 224 -10.24 -3.40 31.96
CA SER A 224 -10.60 -3.41 33.39
C SER A 224 -9.46 -3.97 34.25
N ASP A 225 -8.77 -4.99 33.77
CA ASP A 225 -7.56 -5.53 34.43
C ASP A 225 -6.46 -4.48 34.49
N LEU A 226 -6.18 -3.78 33.38
CA LEU A 226 -5.19 -2.70 33.36
C LEU A 226 -5.57 -1.55 34.29
N LEU A 227 -6.85 -1.16 34.37
CA LEU A 227 -7.31 -0.14 35.32
C LEU A 227 -7.09 -0.57 36.77
N ARG A 228 -7.38 -1.84 37.10
CA ARG A 228 -7.10 -2.40 38.43
C ARG A 228 -5.60 -2.38 38.75
N GLU A 229 -4.74 -2.67 37.77
CA GLU A 229 -3.29 -2.54 37.96
C GLU A 229 -2.87 -1.10 38.22
N VAL A 230 -3.40 -0.14 37.45
CA VAL A 230 -3.13 1.30 37.65
C VAL A 230 -3.54 1.73 39.05
N ILE A 231 -4.77 1.39 39.49
CA ILE A 231 -5.28 1.75 40.82
C ILE A 231 -4.45 1.11 41.95
N ARG A 232 -3.94 -0.11 41.75
CA ARG A 232 -3.09 -0.78 42.74
C ARG A 232 -1.76 -0.06 42.96
N GLN A 233 -1.21 0.60 41.94
CA GLN A 233 0.01 1.37 42.06
C GLN A 233 -0.27 2.84 42.45
N ASP A 234 -1.32 3.43 41.88
CA ASP A 234 -1.80 4.79 42.16
C ASP A 234 -3.28 4.75 42.57
N HIS A 235 -3.51 4.64 43.88
CA HIS A 235 -4.85 4.58 44.49
C HIS A 235 -5.61 5.91 44.38
N THR A 236 -4.94 6.98 43.93
CA THR A 236 -5.52 8.32 43.77
C THR A 236 -5.86 8.64 42.32
N ASN A 237 -5.63 7.70 41.40
CA ASN A 237 -5.87 7.89 39.98
C ASN A 237 -7.37 8.01 39.68
N PHE A 238 -7.84 9.27 39.63
CA PHE A 238 -9.27 9.58 39.48
C PHE A 238 -9.84 9.04 38.16
N ASP A 239 -9.09 9.13 37.06
CA ASP A 239 -9.50 8.64 35.74
C ASP A 239 -9.69 7.12 35.74
N ALA A 240 -8.75 6.38 36.35
CA ALA A 240 -8.85 4.93 36.44
C ALA A 240 -10.03 4.49 37.32
N LEU A 241 -10.22 5.16 38.46
CA LEU A 241 -11.35 4.92 39.36
C LEU A 241 -12.68 5.20 38.66
N SER A 242 -12.78 6.31 37.92
CA SER A 242 -13.99 6.69 37.20
C SER A 242 -14.38 5.64 36.16
N LEU A 243 -13.43 5.27 35.27
CA LEU A 243 -13.67 4.28 34.22
C LEU A 243 -14.06 2.92 34.82
N LEU A 244 -13.36 2.49 35.88
CA LEU A 244 -13.65 1.20 36.52
C LEU A 244 -15.00 1.20 37.25
N ALA A 245 -15.39 2.32 37.88
CA ALA A 245 -16.70 2.43 38.54
C ALA A 245 -17.86 2.33 37.55
N PHE A 246 -17.75 2.99 36.40
CA PHE A 246 -18.73 2.84 35.32
C PHE A 246 -18.78 1.41 34.81
N ARG A 247 -17.63 0.76 34.62
CA ARG A 247 -17.59 -0.64 34.21
C ARG A 247 -18.30 -1.55 35.21
N TYR A 248 -18.06 -1.39 36.51
CA TYR A 248 -18.76 -2.18 37.53
C TYR A 248 -20.28 -1.99 37.46
N PHE A 249 -20.74 -0.76 37.25
CA PHE A 249 -22.17 -0.48 37.09
C PHE A 249 -22.75 -1.14 35.83
N GLU A 250 -22.06 -1.04 34.70
CA GLU A 250 -22.46 -1.71 33.44
C GLU A 250 -22.54 -3.23 33.56
N THR A 251 -21.68 -3.84 34.38
CA THR A 251 -21.66 -5.30 34.62
C THR A 251 -22.54 -5.72 35.79
N GLU A 252 -23.41 -4.82 36.28
CA GLU A 252 -24.30 -5.06 37.43
C GLU A 252 -23.59 -5.40 38.74
N ASP A 253 -22.29 -5.11 38.85
CA ASP A 253 -21.55 -5.12 40.10
C ASP A 253 -21.78 -3.80 40.83
N TYR A 254 -23.04 -3.55 41.17
CA TYR A 254 -23.49 -2.30 41.78
C TYR A 254 -22.79 -2.02 43.11
N LYS A 255 -22.45 -3.08 43.84
CA LYS A 255 -21.69 -2.97 45.09
C LYS A 255 -20.30 -2.36 44.83
N MET A 256 -19.53 -2.91 43.89
CA MET A 256 -18.21 -2.38 43.58
C MET A 256 -18.27 -1.00 42.93
N ALA A 257 -19.30 -0.71 42.13
CA ALA A 257 -19.54 0.63 41.59
C ALA A 257 -19.72 1.67 42.70
N ALA A 258 -20.63 1.42 43.65
CA ALA A 258 -20.88 2.32 44.78
C ALA A 258 -19.63 2.52 45.66
N VAL A 259 -18.87 1.45 45.92
CA VAL A 259 -17.61 1.54 46.68
C VAL A 259 -16.58 2.40 45.94
N THR A 260 -16.45 2.20 44.62
CA THR A 260 -15.46 2.93 43.81
C THR A 260 -15.78 4.42 43.71
N TRP A 261 -17.04 4.78 43.48
CA TRP A 261 -17.47 6.19 43.54
C TRP A 261 -17.31 6.80 44.92
N ALA A 262 -17.56 6.05 46.00
CA ALA A 262 -17.32 6.53 47.35
C ALA A 262 -15.83 6.78 47.63
N MET A 263 -14.92 5.98 47.06
CA MET A 263 -13.48 6.27 47.10
C MET A 263 -13.16 7.58 46.37
N MET A 264 -13.74 7.81 45.19
CA MET A 264 -13.55 9.05 44.44
C MET A 264 -13.97 10.30 45.23
N LEU A 265 -15.10 10.26 45.94
CA LEU A 265 -15.53 11.38 46.81
C LEU A 265 -14.52 11.71 47.91
N ARG A 266 -13.72 10.74 48.37
CA ARG A 266 -12.69 10.97 49.38
C ARG A 266 -11.43 11.64 48.82
N LEU A 267 -11.27 11.65 47.51
CA LEU A 267 -10.10 12.19 46.81
C LEU A 267 -10.30 13.63 46.32
N ILE A 268 -11.54 14.11 46.23
CA ILE A 268 -11.85 15.45 45.72
C ILE A 268 -12.33 16.38 46.86
N PRO A 269 -12.10 17.70 46.72
CA PRO A 269 -12.67 18.69 47.63
C PRO A 269 -14.20 18.64 47.69
N ALA A 270 -14.77 19.01 48.84
CA ALA A 270 -16.22 18.97 49.04
C ALA A 270 -17.00 19.97 48.16
N ASP A 271 -16.33 21.01 47.67
CA ASP A 271 -16.84 22.06 46.79
C ASP A 271 -16.58 21.80 45.30
N ASP A 272 -15.99 20.65 44.95
CA ASP A 272 -15.74 20.27 43.55
C ASP A 272 -17.05 20.04 42.78
N GLU A 273 -17.13 20.59 41.56
CA GLU A 273 -18.32 20.54 40.70
C GLU A 273 -18.80 19.11 40.39
N ARG A 274 -17.91 18.12 40.50
CA ARG A 274 -18.22 16.70 40.22
C ARG A 274 -18.90 16.00 41.39
N VAL A 275 -18.83 16.54 42.61
CA VAL A 275 -19.38 15.90 43.83
C VAL A 275 -20.86 15.51 43.66
N PRO A 276 -21.78 16.39 43.22
CA PRO A 276 -23.20 16.04 43.11
C PRO A 276 -23.46 14.88 42.13
N LEU A 277 -22.66 14.80 41.06
CA LEU A 277 -22.77 13.73 40.07
C LEU A 277 -22.33 12.39 40.67
N ILE A 278 -21.20 12.36 41.37
CA ILE A 278 -20.68 11.13 41.99
C ILE A 278 -21.63 10.64 43.09
N GLU A 279 -22.17 11.54 43.91
CA GLU A 279 -23.19 11.18 44.91
C GLU A 279 -24.45 10.58 44.27
N LYS A 280 -24.90 11.14 43.14
CA LYS A 280 -26.03 10.59 42.38
C LYS A 280 -25.72 9.19 41.87
N SER A 281 -24.52 8.96 41.35
CA SER A 281 -24.08 7.63 40.90
C SER A 281 -24.05 6.62 42.04
N ILE A 282 -23.58 7.01 43.24
CA ILE A 282 -23.62 6.16 44.44
C ILE A 282 -25.05 5.79 44.80
N ARG A 283 -25.98 6.75 44.81
CA ARG A 283 -27.41 6.48 45.07
C ARG A 283 -27.97 5.52 44.04
N ALA A 284 -27.74 5.77 42.75
CA ALA A 284 -28.21 4.90 41.67
C ALA A 284 -27.70 3.46 41.79
N ALA A 285 -26.42 3.26 42.11
CA ALA A 285 -25.88 1.92 42.37
C ALA A 285 -26.52 1.25 43.59
N ARG A 286 -26.76 1.99 44.68
CA ARG A 286 -27.41 1.42 45.87
C ARG A 286 -28.85 1.00 45.59
N ASP A 287 -29.60 1.83 44.87
CA ASP A 287 -30.98 1.53 44.48
C ASP A 287 -31.02 0.30 43.56
N ALA A 288 -30.12 0.23 42.57
CA ALA A 288 -30.00 -0.93 41.68
C ALA A 288 -29.59 -2.22 42.43
N LEU A 289 -28.67 -2.12 43.40
CA LEU A 289 -28.29 -3.25 44.24
C LEU A 289 -29.48 -3.78 45.05
N ALA A 290 -30.27 -2.89 45.66
CA ALA A 290 -31.44 -3.28 46.44
C ALA A 290 -32.48 -4.00 45.57
N LEU A 291 -32.74 -3.49 44.36
CA LEU A 291 -33.63 -4.15 43.38
C LEU A 291 -33.10 -5.54 43.00
N GLN A 292 -31.79 -5.65 42.72
CA GLN A 292 -31.18 -6.93 42.37
C GLN A 292 -31.27 -7.96 43.51
N GLU A 293 -31.14 -7.52 44.77
CA GLU A 293 -31.30 -8.37 45.96
C GLU A 293 -32.76 -8.81 46.16
N GLU A 294 -33.74 -7.93 45.92
CA GLU A 294 -35.16 -8.28 45.97
C GLU A 294 -35.54 -9.32 44.90
N GLU A 295 -35.07 -9.16 43.67
CA GLU A 295 -35.31 -10.12 42.58
C GLU A 295 -34.69 -11.48 42.88
N LYS A 296 -33.45 -11.49 43.42
CA LYS A 296 -32.81 -12.71 43.92
C LYS A 296 -33.64 -13.35 45.04
N ALA A 297 -34.17 -12.58 45.99
CA ALA A 297 -35.01 -13.09 47.07
C ALA A 297 -36.34 -13.69 46.58
N ARG A 298 -36.95 -13.11 45.54
CA ARG A 298 -38.16 -13.62 44.90
C ARG A 298 -37.91 -14.91 44.12
N SER A 299 -36.76 -15.03 43.45
CA SER A 299 -36.42 -16.24 42.67
C SER A 299 -36.05 -17.45 43.53
N ILE A 300 -35.50 -17.25 44.74
CA ILE A 300 -35.17 -18.35 45.68
C ILE A 300 -36.36 -18.82 46.52
N THR A 301 -37.46 -18.08 46.57
CA THR A 301 -38.68 -18.50 47.27
C THR A 301 -39.59 -19.15 46.23
N PRO A 302 -39.65 -20.50 46.12
CA PRO A 302 -40.61 -21.12 45.22
C PRO A 302 -42.00 -20.66 45.63
N GLU A 303 -42.71 -20.07 44.68
CA GLU A 303 -44.12 -19.75 44.79
C GLU A 303 -44.81 -21.01 45.35
N LYS A 304 -45.19 -20.97 46.64
CA LYS A 304 -46.14 -21.92 47.20
C LYS A 304 -47.48 -21.61 46.53
N ALA A 305 -47.58 -21.96 45.25
CA ALA A 305 -48.80 -21.97 44.50
C ALA A 305 -49.68 -23.06 45.12
N GLN A 306 -50.62 -22.59 45.93
CA GLN A 306 -52.04 -22.92 45.79
C GLN A 306 -52.31 -24.42 45.58
N GLN A 307 -52.53 -25.11 46.69
CA GLN A 307 -53.51 -26.19 46.78
C GLN A 307 -54.60 -25.77 47.75
#